data_AF-A0A8B8DEZ0-F1
#
_entry.id   AF-A0A8B8DEZ0-F1
#
_cell.length_a   1.000
_cell.length_b   1.000
_cell.length_c   1.000
_cell.angle_alpha   90.00
_cell.angle_beta   90.00
_cell.angle_gamma   90.00
#
_symmetry.space_group_name_H-M   'P 1'
#
loop_
_entity.id
_entity.type
_entity.pdbx_description
1 polymer ?
#
loop_
_entity_poly.entity_id
_entity_poly.type
_entity_poly.pdbx_seq_one_letter_code
_entity_poly.pdbx_strand_id
1 'polypeptide(L)'
;MNLLGTAGAIFLIIQNIVVLLLGLGLIIVGSLIYKESGLVNDDISPVLNAITGGDFTLSDLIRIIAIVIIVIGVFSFLVSGLGIVGTCGKFRPVLVVYAVIVFLCGATEVFVLAEVAKLKLKLNNAIKGELLTVLSYYKGYNVDVISIAWNLIFYLFECCGVNKQSLVDDFQSTAWSRGSDVIPGYCCREATLSTASSLNGTACTTSPTAQNAYMNSGCYDFLNDRLTKYSDGVISVATFILVTETLAIIATLILFWQITVDVDHKRAGRTTGRVIDLPASQRNQQPGVQSGATTSTAVV
;
A
#
# COMPACT_ATOMS: atom_id res chain seq x y z
N MET A 1 35.02 -10.05 -9.76
CA MET A 1 33.55 -10.12 -9.63
C MET A 1 33.06 -11.07 -10.69
N ASN A 2 32.29 -12.09 -10.33
CA ASN A 2 31.86 -13.12 -11.28
C ASN A 2 30.65 -12.61 -12.09
N LEU A 3 30.36 -13.24 -13.24
CA LEU A 3 29.26 -12.83 -14.14
C LEU A 3 27.93 -12.61 -13.40
N LEU A 4 27.60 -13.51 -12.46
CA LEU A 4 26.38 -13.43 -11.65
C LEU A 4 26.31 -12.18 -10.76
N GLY A 5 27.44 -11.71 -10.22
CA GLY A 5 27.48 -10.49 -9.41
C GLY A 5 27.37 -9.22 -10.24
N THR A 6 27.97 -9.21 -11.42
CA THR A 6 27.82 -8.10 -12.37
C THR A 6 26.39 -7.99 -12.86
N ALA A 7 25.75 -9.12 -13.21
CA ALA A 7 24.34 -9.15 -13.60
C ALA A 7 23.42 -8.67 -12.46
N GLY A 8 23.64 -9.14 -11.23
CA GLY A 8 22.88 -8.69 -10.05
C GLY A 8 23.05 -7.19 -9.77
N ALA A 9 24.27 -6.66 -9.90
CA ALA A 9 24.52 -5.23 -9.74
C ALA A 9 23.79 -4.39 -10.81
N ILE A 10 23.81 -4.82 -12.07
CA ILE A 10 23.11 -4.14 -13.16
C ILE A 10 21.60 -4.15 -12.91
N PHE A 11 21.04 -5.30 -12.52
CA PHE A 11 19.63 -5.43 -12.17
C PHE A 11 19.24 -4.47 -11.04
N LEU A 12 20.01 -4.43 -9.95
CA LEU A 12 19.76 -3.52 -8.82
C LEU A 12 19.81 -2.06 -9.24
N ILE A 13 20.77 -1.67 -10.07
CA ILE A 13 20.88 -0.28 -10.55
C ILE A 13 19.65 0.08 -11.39
N ILE A 14 19.26 -0.76 -12.35
CA ILE A 14 18.10 -0.50 -13.22
C ILE A 14 16.82 -0.41 -12.38
N GLN A 15 16.57 -1.39 -11.51
CA GLN A 15 15.39 -1.42 -10.66
C GLN A 15 15.30 -0.17 -9.78
N ASN A 16 16.40 0.22 -9.12
CA ASN A 16 16.39 1.41 -8.27
C ASN A 16 16.28 2.71 -9.07
N ILE A 17 16.80 2.79 -10.30
CA ILE A 17 16.57 3.96 -11.17
C ILE A 17 15.09 4.09 -11.50
N VAL A 18 14.42 2.99 -11.87
CA VAL A 18 12.99 3.00 -12.17
C VAL A 18 12.18 3.45 -10.94
N VAL A 19 12.44 2.86 -9.77
CA VAL A 19 11.73 3.23 -8.53
C VAL A 19 12.03 4.68 -8.11
N LEU A 20 13.25 5.16 -8.33
CA LEU A 20 13.61 6.56 -8.08
C LEU A 20 12.81 7.52 -8.97
N LEU A 21 12.70 7.23 -10.27
CA LEU A 21 11.91 8.03 -11.20
C LEU A 21 10.42 8.02 -10.85
N LEU A 22 9.88 6.86 -10.46
CA LEU A 22 8.51 6.74 -9.97
C LEU A 22 8.30 7.55 -8.68
N GLY A 23 9.24 7.48 -7.74
CA GLY A 23 9.21 8.27 -6.50
C GLY A 23 9.21 9.78 -6.77
N LEU A 24 10.05 10.27 -7.69
CA LEU A 24 10.02 11.67 -8.12
C LEU A 24 8.69 12.05 -8.77
N GLY A 25 8.14 11.17 -9.61
CA GLY A 25 6.81 11.35 -10.20
C GLY A 25 5.72 11.48 -9.15
N LEU A 26 5.72 10.62 -8.12
CA LEU A 26 4.77 10.69 -7.00
C LEU A 26 4.92 12.00 -6.22
N ILE A 27 6.14 12.45 -5.94
CA ILE A 27 6.39 13.73 -5.26
C ILE A 27 5.83 14.89 -6.09
N ILE A 28 6.06 14.91 -7.41
CA ILE A 28 5.57 15.97 -8.30
C ILE A 28 4.03 15.96 -8.32
N VAL A 29 3.42 14.82 -8.63
CA VAL A 29 1.95 14.68 -8.69
C VAL A 29 1.31 15.03 -7.35
N GLY A 30 1.82 14.47 -6.24
CA GLY A 30 1.32 14.77 -4.91
C GLY A 30 1.44 16.26 -4.56
N SER A 31 2.53 16.92 -4.94
CA SER A 31 2.72 18.37 -4.71
C SER A 31 1.76 19.23 -5.54
N LEU A 32 1.43 18.80 -6.78
CA LEU A 32 0.43 19.47 -7.61
C LEU A 32 -0.97 19.36 -6.97
N ILE A 33 -1.38 18.15 -6.57
CA ILE A 33 -2.67 17.91 -5.90
C ILE A 33 -2.75 18.69 -4.57
N TYR A 34 -1.66 18.74 -3.80
CA TYR A 34 -1.61 19.49 -2.53
C TYR A 34 -1.83 21.00 -2.74
N LYS A 35 -1.31 21.57 -3.84
CA LYS A 35 -1.52 22.99 -4.15
C LYS A 35 -2.96 23.26 -4.60
N GLU A 36 -3.51 22.42 -5.48
CA GLU A 36 -4.87 22.59 -6.00
C GLU A 36 -5.92 22.41 -4.92
N SER A 37 -5.74 21.47 -3.98
CA SER A 37 -6.62 21.33 -2.82
C SER A 37 -6.66 22.58 -1.92
N GLY A 38 -5.59 23.38 -1.92
CA GLY A 38 -5.57 24.69 -1.26
C GLY A 38 -6.42 25.75 -1.96
N LEU A 39 -6.56 25.68 -3.29
CA LEU A 39 -7.34 26.62 -4.13
C LEU A 39 -8.83 26.24 -4.24
N VAL A 40 -9.19 24.97 -4.08
CA VAL A 40 -10.58 24.48 -4.11
C VAL A 40 -11.48 25.12 -3.03
N ASN A 41 -10.88 25.83 -2.06
CA ASN A 41 -11.59 26.54 -1.00
C ASN A 41 -12.50 27.67 -1.49
N ASP A 42 -12.24 28.29 -2.65
CA ASP A 42 -12.93 29.54 -3.02
C ASP A 42 -14.12 29.39 -3.99
N ASP A 43 -14.16 28.38 -4.88
CA ASP A 43 -15.15 28.37 -5.99
C ASP A 43 -16.10 27.15 -6.08
N ILE A 44 -15.87 26.06 -5.33
CA ILE A 44 -16.66 24.80 -5.47
C ILE A 44 -17.29 24.34 -4.13
N SER A 45 -17.02 25.09 -3.06
CA SER A 45 -17.41 24.80 -1.68
C SER A 45 -18.93 24.74 -1.40
N PRO A 46 -19.85 25.52 -2.01
CA PRO A 46 -21.24 25.56 -1.54
C PRO A 46 -22.07 24.31 -1.91
N VAL A 47 -21.76 23.65 -3.04
CA VAL A 47 -22.51 22.46 -3.49
C VAL A 47 -22.10 21.20 -2.70
N LEU A 48 -20.87 21.19 -2.15
CA LEU A 48 -20.26 20.01 -1.56
C LEU A 48 -20.14 20.06 -0.03
N ASN A 49 -20.03 21.26 0.55
CA ASN A 49 -20.17 21.48 2.00
C ASN A 49 -21.63 21.31 2.48
N ALA A 50 -22.61 21.49 1.57
CA ALA A 50 -24.02 21.21 1.86
C ALA A 50 -24.31 19.71 2.05
N ILE A 51 -23.39 18.84 1.61
CA ILE A 51 -23.52 17.37 1.66
C ILE A 51 -22.82 16.81 2.89
N THR A 52 -21.80 17.48 3.42
CA THR A 52 -20.93 16.90 4.47
C THR A 52 -21.39 17.15 5.90
N GLY A 53 -22.31 18.09 6.15
CA GLY A 53 -23.08 18.20 7.41
C GLY A 53 -22.29 18.10 8.74
N GLY A 54 -20.97 18.29 8.73
CA GLY A 54 -20.07 17.98 9.83
C GLY A 54 -18.59 18.21 9.47
N ASP A 55 -17.74 18.29 10.51
CA ASP A 55 -16.36 18.81 10.60
C ASP A 55 -15.27 18.26 9.63
N PHE A 56 -15.61 17.51 8.58
CA PHE A 56 -14.64 16.93 7.64
C PHE A 56 -15.00 17.24 6.19
N THR A 57 -14.18 18.05 5.52
CA THR A 57 -14.44 18.49 4.13
C THR A 57 -13.78 17.55 3.11
N LEU A 58 -14.31 17.50 1.88
CA LEU A 58 -13.64 16.78 0.78
C LEU A 58 -12.23 17.33 0.51
N SER A 59 -12.04 18.63 0.73
CA SER A 59 -10.74 19.30 0.62
C SER A 59 -9.73 18.67 1.59
N ASP A 60 -10.15 18.38 2.83
CA ASP A 60 -9.31 17.70 3.82
C ASP A 60 -8.93 16.29 3.37
N LEU A 61 -9.86 15.54 2.77
CA LEU A 61 -9.57 14.20 2.23
C LEU A 61 -8.54 14.27 1.09
N ILE A 62 -8.74 15.15 0.10
CA ILE A 62 -7.81 15.30 -1.03
C ILE A 62 -6.43 15.71 -0.53
N ARG A 63 -6.38 16.61 0.46
CA ARG A 63 -5.14 17.06 1.08
C ARG A 63 -4.41 15.91 1.79
N ILE A 64 -5.12 15.07 2.55
CA ILE A 64 -4.54 13.89 3.21
C ILE A 64 -3.99 12.91 2.16
N ILE A 65 -4.75 12.62 1.11
CA ILE A 65 -4.31 11.73 0.02
C ILE A 65 -3.03 12.28 -0.64
N ALA A 66 -2.98 13.59 -0.92
CA ALA A 66 -1.81 14.24 -1.49
C ALA A 66 -0.57 14.10 -0.59
N ILE A 67 -0.73 14.33 0.72
CA ILE A 67 0.36 14.17 1.71
C ILE A 67 0.87 12.72 1.71
N VAL A 68 -0.03 11.73 1.73
CA VAL A 68 0.35 10.31 1.70
C VAL A 68 1.14 9.96 0.44
N ILE A 69 0.71 10.44 -0.74
CA ILE A 69 1.42 10.24 -2.00
C ILE A 69 2.84 10.84 -1.94
N ILE A 70 2.98 12.05 -1.39
CA ILE A 70 4.29 12.70 -1.21
C ILE A 70 5.18 11.88 -0.28
N VAL A 71 4.67 11.43 0.87
CA VAL A 71 5.43 10.65 1.84
C VAL A 71 5.92 9.34 1.22
N ILE A 72 5.06 8.62 0.50
CA ILE A 72 5.43 7.40 -0.22
C ILE A 72 6.52 7.71 -1.27
N GLY A 73 6.33 8.78 -2.06
CA GLY A 73 7.31 9.19 -3.08
C GLY A 73 8.69 9.54 -2.50
N VAL A 74 8.74 10.29 -1.41
CA VAL A 74 9.99 10.62 -0.69
C VAL A 74 10.64 9.35 -0.14
N PHE A 75 9.86 8.47 0.48
CA PHE A 75 10.37 7.20 0.98
C PHE A 75 10.98 6.36 -0.14
N SER A 76 10.27 6.17 -1.26
CA SER A 76 10.77 5.45 -2.43
C SER A 76 12.05 6.08 -2.98
N PHE A 77 12.10 7.42 -3.09
CA PHE A 77 13.30 8.14 -3.56
C PHE A 77 14.52 7.86 -2.67
N LEU A 78 14.35 7.91 -1.35
CA LEU A 78 15.43 7.67 -0.39
C LEU A 78 15.91 6.20 -0.44
N VAL A 79 14.99 5.24 -0.43
CA VAL A 79 15.31 3.81 -0.47
C VAL A 79 16.05 3.47 -1.78
N SER A 80 15.59 3.99 -2.91
CA SER A 80 16.28 3.80 -4.19
C SER A 80 17.65 4.46 -4.25
N GLY A 81 17.80 5.64 -3.66
CA GLY A 81 19.09 6.31 -3.52
C GLY A 81 20.09 5.44 -2.75
N LEU A 82 19.66 4.83 -1.63
CA LEU A 82 20.48 3.88 -0.86
C LEU A 82 20.86 2.65 -1.69
N GLY A 83 19.94 2.11 -2.48
CA GLY A 83 20.19 0.97 -3.36
C GLY A 83 21.26 1.27 -4.42
N ILE A 84 21.19 2.43 -5.07
CA ILE A 84 22.18 2.88 -6.06
C ILE A 84 23.54 3.13 -5.39
N VAL A 85 23.58 3.88 -4.29
CA VAL A 85 24.82 4.20 -3.56
C VAL A 85 25.47 2.94 -3.01
N GLY A 86 24.70 2.02 -2.44
CA GLY A 86 25.18 0.75 -1.92
C GLY A 86 25.80 -0.12 -3.02
N THR A 87 25.15 -0.19 -4.18
CA THR A 87 25.61 -1.01 -5.32
C THR A 87 26.84 -0.40 -6.00
N CYS A 88 26.80 0.89 -6.34
CA CYS A 88 27.90 1.59 -7.03
C CYS A 88 29.12 1.79 -6.11
N GLY A 89 28.88 2.21 -4.87
CA GLY A 89 29.94 2.44 -3.88
C GLY A 89 30.51 1.16 -3.27
N LYS A 90 29.87 0.00 -3.52
CA LYS A 90 30.20 -1.29 -2.90
C LYS A 90 30.32 -1.20 -1.37
N PHE A 91 29.50 -0.33 -0.76
CA PHE A 91 29.50 -0.08 0.66
C PHE A 91 28.61 -1.10 1.38
N ARG A 92 29.25 -2.09 2.00
CA ARG A 92 28.58 -3.16 2.76
C ARG A 92 27.49 -2.70 3.74
N PRO A 93 27.74 -1.74 4.66
CA PRO A 93 26.71 -1.36 5.63
C PRO A 93 25.48 -0.74 4.96
N VAL A 94 25.68 0.06 3.91
CA VAL A 94 24.57 0.66 3.13
C VAL A 94 23.74 -0.43 2.46
N LEU A 95 24.40 -1.44 1.89
CA LEU A 95 23.74 -2.55 1.23
C LEU A 95 22.91 -3.41 2.20
N VAL A 96 23.40 -3.60 3.43
CA VAL A 96 22.65 -4.28 4.51
C VAL A 96 21.43 -3.46 4.92
N VAL A 97 21.60 -2.15 5.14
CA VAL A 97 20.47 -1.26 5.47
C VAL A 97 19.40 -1.29 4.37
N TYR A 98 19.82 -1.21 3.11
CA TYR A 98 18.93 -1.34 1.96
C TYR A 98 18.16 -2.67 1.97
N ALA A 99 18.86 -3.80 2.16
CA ALA A 99 18.24 -5.12 2.19
C ALA A 99 17.21 -5.27 3.33
N VAL A 100 17.52 -4.73 4.51
CA VAL A 100 16.60 -4.74 5.66
C VAL A 100 15.36 -3.92 5.35
N ILE A 101 15.50 -2.72 4.77
CA ILE A 101 14.35 -1.88 4.43
C ILE A 101 13.46 -2.58 3.39
N VAL A 102 14.04 -3.10 2.30
CA VAL A 102 13.28 -3.82 1.25
C VAL A 102 12.59 -5.06 1.82
N PHE A 103 13.24 -5.80 2.72
CA PHE A 103 12.61 -6.93 3.41
C PHE A 103 11.40 -6.51 4.26
N LEU A 104 11.49 -5.40 4.99
CA LEU A 104 10.37 -4.88 5.77
C LEU A 104 9.21 -4.38 4.89
N CYS A 105 9.50 -3.81 3.72
CA CYS A 105 8.49 -3.48 2.72
C CYS A 105 7.74 -4.74 2.27
N GLY A 106 8.46 -5.78 1.84
CA GLY A 106 7.86 -7.03 1.39
C GLY A 106 7.07 -7.75 2.48
N ALA A 107 7.53 -7.70 3.73
CA ALA A 107 6.77 -8.24 4.87
C ALA A 107 5.44 -7.49 5.08
N THR A 108 5.45 -6.15 4.92
CA THR A 108 4.23 -5.33 4.99
C THR A 108 3.30 -5.63 3.81
N GLU A 109 3.85 -5.82 2.62
CA GLU A 109 3.07 -6.18 1.43
C GLU A 109 2.37 -7.53 1.57
N VAL A 110 3.06 -8.55 2.10
CA VAL A 110 2.47 -9.86 2.41
C VAL A 110 1.33 -9.73 3.42
N PHE A 111 1.48 -8.88 4.44
CA PHE A 111 0.42 -8.61 5.41
C PHE A 111 -0.80 -7.97 4.73
N VAL A 112 -0.60 -6.96 3.88
CA VAL A 112 -1.69 -6.31 3.14
C VAL A 112 -2.39 -7.30 2.20
N LEU A 113 -1.64 -8.12 1.46
CA LEU A 113 -2.19 -9.16 0.58
C LEU A 113 -3.02 -10.19 1.36
N ALA A 114 -2.59 -10.57 2.56
CA ALA A 114 -3.34 -11.47 3.43
C ALA A 114 -4.67 -10.84 3.89
N GLU A 115 -4.68 -9.56 4.25
CA GLU A 115 -5.91 -8.85 4.61
C GLU A 115 -6.87 -8.69 3.42
N VAL A 116 -6.34 -8.38 2.22
CA VAL A 116 -7.15 -8.33 1.00
C VAL A 116 -7.74 -9.70 0.66
N ALA A 117 -6.98 -10.78 0.82
CA ALA A 117 -7.48 -12.14 0.61
C ALA A 117 -8.61 -12.51 1.58
N LYS A 118 -8.46 -12.17 2.87
CA LYS A 118 -9.54 -12.32 3.87
C LYS A 118 -10.77 -11.50 3.49
N LEU A 119 -10.58 -10.27 3.04
CA LEU A 119 -11.66 -9.40 2.60
C LEU A 119 -12.42 -10.04 1.43
N LYS A 120 -11.73 -10.57 0.41
CA LYS A 120 -12.35 -11.29 -0.71
C LYS A 120 -13.17 -12.50 -0.27
N LEU A 121 -12.65 -13.29 0.68
CA LEU A 121 -13.38 -14.44 1.23
C LEU A 121 -14.66 -14.00 1.98
N LYS A 122 -14.57 -12.91 2.75
CA LYS A 122 -15.73 -12.32 3.44
C LYS A 122 -16.71 -11.67 2.46
N LEU A 123 -16.23 -11.14 1.34
CA LEU A 123 -17.05 -10.46 0.34
C LEU A 123 -18.13 -11.40 -0.19
N ASN A 124 -17.82 -12.67 -0.42
CA ASN A 124 -18.78 -13.63 -0.98
C ASN A 124 -20.02 -13.97 -0.12
N ASN A 125 -20.08 -13.64 1.19
CA ASN A 125 -21.28 -13.91 2.01
C ASN A 125 -21.46 -13.00 3.26
N ALA A 126 -20.37 -12.50 3.86
CA ALA A 126 -20.41 -11.79 5.14
C ALA A 126 -20.51 -10.26 5.01
N ILE A 127 -19.92 -9.67 3.96
CA ILE A 127 -19.89 -8.20 3.80
C ILE A 127 -21.28 -7.62 3.53
N LYS A 128 -22.17 -8.40 2.92
CA LYS A 128 -23.56 -8.02 2.78
C LYS A 128 -24.25 -7.78 4.13
N GLY A 129 -23.97 -8.62 5.14
CA GLY A 129 -24.48 -8.46 6.50
C GLY A 129 -23.89 -7.24 7.23
N GLU A 130 -22.60 -6.98 7.03
CA GLU A 130 -21.96 -5.76 7.54
C GLU A 130 -22.53 -4.50 6.89
N LEU A 131 -22.73 -4.51 5.55
CA LEU A 131 -23.38 -3.40 4.83
C LEU A 131 -24.79 -3.15 5.36
N LEU A 132 -25.58 -4.20 5.61
CA LEU A 132 -26.91 -4.06 6.22
C LEU A 132 -26.82 -3.50 7.64
N THR A 133 -25.82 -3.93 8.42
CA THR A 133 -25.57 -3.40 9.78
C THR A 133 -25.24 -1.91 9.73
N VAL A 134 -24.36 -1.49 8.82
CA VAL A 134 -24.02 -0.07 8.64
C VAL A 134 -25.22 0.71 8.09
N LEU A 135 -26.01 0.12 7.17
CA LEU A 135 -27.24 0.74 6.67
C LEU A 135 -28.28 0.92 7.78
N SER A 136 -28.35 0.05 8.79
CA SER A 136 -29.30 0.20 9.91
C SER A 136 -29.13 1.52 10.68
N TYR A 137 -27.94 2.11 10.67
CA TYR A 137 -27.65 3.42 11.27
C TYR A 137 -28.04 4.61 10.39
N TYR A 138 -28.49 4.38 9.15
CA TYR A 138 -28.93 5.43 8.23
C TYR A 138 -30.10 6.21 8.82
N LYS A 139 -29.99 7.55 8.83
CA LYS A 139 -30.97 8.49 9.40
C LYS A 139 -31.62 9.40 8.37
N GLY A 140 -31.25 9.32 7.09
CA GLY A 140 -31.79 10.15 6.02
C GLY A 140 -30.84 11.27 5.57
N TYR A 141 -31.36 12.49 5.48
CA TYR A 141 -30.65 13.62 4.87
C TYR A 141 -29.80 14.39 5.89
N ASN A 142 -28.49 14.50 5.61
CA ASN A 142 -27.55 15.43 6.26
C ASN A 142 -27.52 15.43 7.80
N VAL A 143 -27.72 14.26 8.41
CA VAL A 143 -27.75 14.12 9.88
C VAL A 143 -26.40 13.68 10.44
N ASP A 144 -25.68 12.80 9.73
CA ASP A 144 -24.46 12.15 10.20
C ASP A 144 -23.63 11.58 9.03
N VAL A 145 -22.35 11.32 9.28
CA VAL A 145 -21.36 10.85 8.29
C VAL A 145 -21.78 9.53 7.62
N ILE A 146 -22.44 8.62 8.35
CA ILE A 146 -22.88 7.33 7.79
C ILE A 146 -24.01 7.57 6.79
N SER A 147 -24.97 8.42 7.14
CA SER A 147 -26.07 8.78 6.24
C SER A 147 -25.57 9.49 4.97
N ILE A 148 -24.59 10.38 5.12
CA ILE A 148 -23.97 11.08 3.99
C ILE A 148 -23.25 10.10 3.06
N ALA A 149 -22.47 9.17 3.62
CA ALA A 149 -21.80 8.14 2.84
C ALA A 149 -22.80 7.30 2.04
N TRP A 150 -23.90 6.88 2.66
CA TRP A 150 -24.97 6.14 1.95
C TRP A 150 -25.66 6.95 0.87
N ASN A 151 -26.01 8.21 1.14
CA ASN A 151 -26.61 9.10 0.13
C ASN A 151 -25.71 9.26 -1.10
N LEU A 152 -24.40 9.40 -0.87
CA LEU A 152 -23.41 9.47 -1.94
C LEU A 152 -23.28 8.15 -2.69
N ILE A 153 -23.30 7.01 -1.98
CA ILE A 153 -23.30 5.67 -2.59
C ILE A 153 -24.51 5.48 -3.51
N PHE A 154 -25.72 5.81 -3.05
CA PHE A 154 -26.94 5.69 -3.86
C PHE A 154 -26.86 6.52 -5.15
N TYR A 155 -26.37 7.76 -5.03
CA TYR A 155 -26.23 8.68 -6.15
C TYR A 155 -25.11 8.27 -7.12
N LEU A 156 -23.88 8.07 -6.64
CA LEU A 156 -22.71 7.80 -7.50
C LEU A 156 -22.77 6.44 -8.19
N PHE A 157 -23.35 5.45 -7.52
CA PHE A 157 -23.38 4.08 -8.01
C PHE A 157 -24.74 3.69 -8.59
N GLU A 158 -25.68 4.64 -8.69
CA GLU A 158 -26.97 4.42 -9.33
C GLU A 158 -27.68 3.17 -8.79
N CYS A 159 -27.66 3.05 -7.47
CA CYS A 159 -28.14 1.89 -6.73
C CYS A 159 -29.04 2.35 -5.59
N CYS A 160 -29.87 1.45 -5.09
CA CYS A 160 -30.66 1.69 -3.90
C CYS A 160 -30.54 0.51 -2.96
N GLY A 161 -30.52 0.75 -1.65
CA GLY A 161 -30.40 -0.30 -0.63
C GLY A 161 -29.17 -1.21 -0.81
N VAL A 162 -29.09 -2.25 0.01
CA VAL A 162 -28.05 -3.28 -0.10
C VAL A 162 -28.52 -4.41 -1.02
N ASN A 163 -29.78 -4.82 -0.88
CA ASN A 163 -30.43 -5.94 -1.56
C ASN A 163 -31.21 -5.51 -2.79
N LYS A 164 -30.95 -6.15 -3.94
CA LYS A 164 -31.72 -5.94 -5.18
C LYS A 164 -33.22 -6.26 -5.08
N GLN A 165 -33.63 -7.24 -4.29
CA GLN A 165 -35.00 -7.78 -4.27
C GLN A 165 -35.83 -7.39 -3.04
N SER A 166 -35.25 -6.64 -2.09
CA SER A 166 -35.83 -6.38 -0.77
C SER A 166 -35.55 -4.93 -0.33
N LEU A 167 -35.56 -4.01 -1.31
CA LEU A 167 -35.17 -2.62 -1.10
C LEU A 167 -36.02 -1.90 -0.04
N VAL A 168 -37.32 -2.17 -0.05
CA VAL A 168 -38.24 -1.61 0.93
C VAL A 168 -37.94 -2.17 2.33
N ASP A 169 -37.46 -3.40 2.43
CA ASP A 169 -37.16 -4.04 3.72
C ASP A 169 -35.79 -3.61 4.27
N ASP A 170 -34.83 -3.29 3.39
CA ASP A 170 -33.54 -2.74 3.79
C ASP A 170 -33.73 -1.46 4.60
N PHE A 171 -34.57 -0.53 4.09
CA PHE A 171 -34.88 0.72 4.78
C PHE A 171 -35.85 0.55 5.96
N GLN A 172 -36.57 -0.57 6.06
CA GLN A 172 -37.44 -0.85 7.21
C GLN A 172 -36.67 -0.90 8.53
N SER A 173 -35.48 -1.47 8.48
CA SER A 173 -34.59 -1.70 9.63
C SER A 173 -33.69 -0.52 9.99
N THR A 174 -33.83 0.61 9.28
CA THR A 174 -32.98 1.80 9.47
C THR A 174 -33.53 2.77 10.50
N ALA A 175 -32.66 3.61 11.05
CA ALA A 175 -33.02 4.71 11.95
C ALA A 175 -33.66 5.92 11.22
N TRP A 176 -33.89 5.83 9.91
CA TRP A 176 -34.43 6.91 9.10
C TRP A 176 -35.93 7.11 9.37
N SER A 177 -36.28 8.34 9.73
CA SER A 177 -37.68 8.75 9.87
C SER A 177 -38.31 8.93 8.49
N ARG A 178 -38.89 7.84 7.98
CA ARG A 178 -39.31 7.70 6.58
C ARG A 178 -40.70 8.25 6.25
N GLY A 179 -41.54 8.56 7.25
CA GLY A 179 -42.91 9.03 6.98
C GLY A 179 -43.67 8.06 6.07
N SER A 180 -44.19 8.57 4.94
CA SER A 180 -44.82 7.77 3.87
C SER A 180 -43.84 7.22 2.83
N ASP A 181 -42.57 7.62 2.88
CA ASP A 181 -41.55 7.18 1.93
C ASP A 181 -41.07 5.78 2.27
N VAL A 182 -40.78 4.99 1.24
CA VAL A 182 -40.22 3.63 1.35
C VAL A 182 -38.76 3.57 0.94
N ILE A 183 -38.26 4.56 0.20
CA ILE A 183 -36.86 4.74 -0.18
C ILE A 183 -36.46 6.22 -0.08
N PRO A 184 -35.20 6.56 0.19
CA PRO A 184 -34.74 7.94 0.19
C PRO A 184 -34.67 8.50 -1.24
N GLY A 185 -34.84 9.81 -1.37
CA GLY A 185 -34.80 10.53 -2.64
C GLY A 185 -33.48 10.39 -3.40
N TYR A 186 -32.36 10.10 -2.72
CA TYR A 186 -31.09 9.78 -3.40
C TYR A 186 -31.12 8.48 -4.23
N CYS A 187 -32.13 7.63 -4.03
CA CYS A 187 -32.39 6.47 -4.88
C CYS A 187 -33.20 6.78 -6.15
N CYS A 188 -33.68 8.02 -6.31
CA CYS A 188 -34.47 8.45 -7.45
C CYS A 188 -33.57 8.83 -8.63
N ARG A 189 -33.98 8.46 -9.85
CA ARG A 189 -33.21 8.72 -11.08
C ARG A 189 -33.14 10.20 -11.44
N GLU A 190 -34.13 10.98 -11.03
CA GLU A 190 -34.18 12.43 -11.25
C GLU A 190 -33.48 13.24 -10.14
N ALA A 191 -32.96 12.56 -9.11
CA ALA A 191 -32.28 13.21 -8.02
C ALA A 191 -30.95 13.81 -8.48
N THR A 192 -30.69 15.04 -8.06
CA THR A 192 -29.35 15.60 -8.01
C THR A 192 -28.89 15.66 -6.57
N LEU A 193 -27.58 15.82 -6.35
CA LEU A 193 -27.00 15.93 -5.00
C LEU A 193 -27.69 16.99 -4.13
N SER A 194 -28.18 18.08 -4.75
CA SER A 194 -28.88 19.18 -4.09
C SER A 194 -30.40 19.05 -4.07
N THR A 195 -31.02 18.27 -4.96
CA THR A 195 -32.49 18.16 -5.06
C THR A 195 -33.06 16.88 -4.46
N ALA A 196 -32.23 15.91 -4.08
CA ALA A 196 -32.68 14.64 -3.52
C ALA A 196 -33.65 14.79 -2.33
N SER A 197 -33.40 15.75 -1.43
CA SER A 197 -34.27 16.01 -0.27
C SER A 197 -35.65 16.59 -0.64
N SER A 198 -35.75 17.26 -1.80
CA SER A 198 -37.01 17.81 -2.30
C SER A 198 -37.92 16.75 -2.93
N LEU A 199 -37.42 15.53 -3.12
CA LEU A 199 -38.18 14.40 -3.66
C LEU A 199 -38.95 13.62 -2.60
N ASN A 200 -38.84 13.98 -1.32
CA ASN A 200 -39.62 13.34 -0.25
C ASN A 200 -41.13 13.51 -0.49
N GLY A 201 -41.89 12.44 -0.28
CA GLY A 201 -43.33 12.41 -0.55
C GLY A 201 -43.72 12.36 -2.02
N THR A 202 -42.78 12.24 -2.96
CA THR A 202 -43.10 12.11 -4.39
C THR A 202 -43.44 10.66 -4.75
N ALA A 203 -43.94 10.44 -5.97
CA ALA A 203 -44.20 9.09 -6.48
C ALA A 203 -42.93 8.21 -6.51
N CYS A 204 -41.74 8.82 -6.65
CA CYS A 204 -40.49 8.05 -6.60
C CYS A 204 -40.23 7.47 -5.21
N THR A 205 -40.39 8.25 -4.15
CA THR A 205 -40.05 7.81 -2.78
C THR A 205 -41.16 7.00 -2.13
N THR A 206 -42.42 7.25 -2.49
CA THR A 206 -43.60 6.59 -1.89
C THR A 206 -44.07 5.34 -2.67
N SER A 207 -43.93 5.34 -4.00
CA SER A 207 -44.33 4.24 -4.88
C SER A 207 -43.28 4.00 -5.98
N PRO A 208 -42.05 3.63 -5.62
CA PRO A 208 -40.96 3.51 -6.57
C PRO A 208 -41.24 2.45 -7.64
N THR A 209 -40.80 2.74 -8.85
CA THR A 209 -40.85 1.86 -10.02
C THR A 209 -39.45 1.80 -10.65
N ALA A 210 -39.19 0.78 -11.48
CA ALA A 210 -37.90 0.67 -12.17
C ALA A 210 -37.58 1.87 -13.09
N GLN A 211 -38.60 2.64 -13.48
CA GLN A 211 -38.51 3.79 -14.36
C GLN A 211 -38.14 5.09 -13.63
N ASN A 212 -38.53 5.25 -12.35
CA ASN A 212 -38.27 6.47 -11.58
C ASN A 212 -37.21 6.31 -10.48
N ALA A 213 -36.90 5.07 -10.08
CA ALA A 213 -35.92 4.76 -9.04
C ALA A 213 -34.97 3.61 -9.44
N TYR A 214 -33.83 3.50 -8.77
CA TYR A 214 -32.83 2.45 -8.98
C TYR A 214 -33.21 1.12 -8.31
N MET A 215 -34.43 0.63 -8.56
CA MET A 215 -34.98 -0.54 -7.85
C MET A 215 -34.39 -1.90 -8.25
N ASN A 216 -33.70 -1.99 -9.38
CA ASN A 216 -33.15 -3.25 -9.88
C ASN A 216 -31.66 -3.41 -9.58
N SER A 217 -31.09 -2.50 -8.79
CA SER A 217 -29.66 -2.37 -8.54
C SER A 217 -29.40 -2.21 -7.05
N GLY A 218 -29.08 -3.32 -6.37
CA GLY A 218 -28.62 -3.28 -4.98
C GLY A 218 -27.17 -2.79 -4.92
N CYS A 219 -26.84 -1.91 -3.96
CA CYS A 219 -25.50 -1.33 -3.86
C CYS A 219 -24.41 -2.37 -3.56
N TYR A 220 -24.76 -3.50 -2.93
CA TYR A 220 -23.82 -4.59 -2.72
C TYR A 220 -23.36 -5.24 -4.03
N ASP A 221 -24.28 -5.49 -4.98
CA ASP A 221 -23.93 -6.15 -6.24
C ASP A 221 -23.00 -5.26 -7.07
N PHE A 222 -23.31 -3.96 -7.14
CA PHE A 222 -22.47 -2.97 -7.79
C PHE A 222 -21.09 -2.86 -7.12
N LEU A 223 -21.08 -2.77 -5.79
CA LEU A 223 -19.84 -2.67 -5.02
C LEU A 223 -18.99 -3.94 -5.18
N ASN A 224 -19.60 -5.12 -5.16
CA ASN A 224 -18.91 -6.39 -5.35
C ASN A 224 -18.30 -6.51 -6.75
N ASP A 225 -19.05 -6.16 -7.81
CA ASP A 225 -18.53 -6.16 -9.18
C ASP A 225 -17.33 -5.22 -9.34
N ARG A 226 -17.43 -4.00 -8.79
CA ARG A 226 -16.33 -3.03 -8.85
C ARG A 226 -15.15 -3.44 -7.99
N LEU A 227 -15.37 -3.85 -6.74
CA LEU A 227 -14.30 -4.26 -5.84
C LEU A 227 -13.56 -5.47 -6.37
N THR A 228 -14.24 -6.48 -6.90
CA THR A 228 -13.57 -7.66 -7.50
C THR A 228 -12.71 -7.25 -8.69
N LYS A 229 -13.26 -6.45 -9.62
CA LYS A 229 -12.52 -5.96 -10.80
C LYS A 229 -11.27 -5.14 -10.45
N TYR A 230 -11.37 -4.21 -9.50
CA TYR A 230 -10.22 -3.38 -9.11
C TYR A 230 -9.23 -4.14 -8.22
N SER A 231 -9.72 -4.98 -7.30
CA SER A 231 -8.86 -5.77 -6.42
C SER A 231 -8.02 -6.79 -7.18
N ASP A 232 -8.51 -7.34 -8.30
CA ASP A 232 -7.69 -8.21 -9.16
C ASP A 232 -6.48 -7.46 -9.74
N GLY A 233 -6.68 -6.21 -10.21
CA GLY A 233 -5.60 -5.36 -10.68
C GLY A 233 -4.60 -5.02 -9.58
N VAL A 234 -5.08 -4.65 -8.39
CA VAL A 234 -4.23 -4.32 -7.24
C VAL A 234 -3.40 -5.53 -6.79
N ILE A 235 -4.00 -6.73 -6.71
CA ILE A 235 -3.29 -7.96 -6.33
C ILE A 235 -2.22 -8.31 -7.36
N SER A 236 -2.52 -8.14 -8.65
CA SER A 236 -1.54 -8.38 -9.73
C SER A 236 -0.31 -7.48 -9.58
N VAL A 237 -0.53 -6.17 -9.39
CA VAL A 237 0.57 -5.20 -9.21
C VAL A 237 1.37 -5.50 -7.94
N ALA A 238 0.70 -5.76 -6.81
CA ALA A 238 1.36 -6.10 -5.56
C ALA A 238 2.19 -7.40 -5.68
N THR A 239 1.65 -8.43 -6.32
CA THR A 239 2.40 -9.67 -6.55
C THR A 239 3.66 -9.42 -7.38
N PHE A 240 3.57 -8.56 -8.40
CA PHE A 240 4.73 -8.18 -9.21
C PHE A 240 5.78 -7.44 -8.38
N ILE A 241 5.37 -6.48 -7.54
CA ILE A 241 6.27 -5.76 -6.64
C ILE A 241 7.00 -6.75 -5.72
N LEU A 242 6.27 -7.64 -5.05
CA LEU A 242 6.82 -8.64 -4.15
C LEU A 242 7.89 -9.54 -4.81
N VAL A 243 7.66 -9.95 -6.07
CA VAL A 243 8.64 -10.71 -6.86
C VAL A 243 9.89 -9.88 -7.12
N THR A 244 9.73 -8.62 -7.52
CA THR A 244 10.87 -7.73 -7.78
C THR A 244 11.67 -7.41 -6.52
N GLU A 245 11.03 -7.24 -5.37
CA GLU A 245 11.69 -7.05 -4.08
C GLU A 245 12.48 -8.28 -3.66
N THR A 246 11.90 -9.48 -3.84
CA THR A 246 12.58 -10.75 -3.56
C THR A 246 13.84 -10.91 -4.42
N LEU A 247 13.75 -10.60 -5.72
CA LEU A 247 14.90 -10.61 -6.62
C LEU A 247 15.96 -9.58 -6.21
N ALA A 248 15.55 -8.39 -5.75
CA ALA A 248 16.47 -7.36 -5.26
C ALA A 248 17.21 -7.81 -3.99
N ILE A 249 16.53 -8.49 -3.06
CA ILE A 249 17.17 -9.06 -1.87
C ILE A 249 18.20 -10.12 -2.27
N ILE A 250 17.84 -11.06 -3.14
CA ILE A 250 18.76 -12.11 -3.62
C ILE A 250 20.00 -11.48 -4.28
N ALA A 251 19.79 -10.53 -5.20
CA ALA A 251 20.89 -9.82 -5.87
C ALA A 251 21.78 -9.08 -4.88
N THR A 252 21.18 -8.47 -3.86
CA THR A 252 21.88 -7.77 -2.78
C THR A 252 22.75 -8.72 -1.96
N LEU A 253 22.22 -9.88 -1.57
CA LEU A 253 22.97 -10.89 -0.81
C LEU A 253 24.16 -11.46 -1.61
N ILE A 254 23.95 -11.72 -2.91
CA ILE A 254 25.03 -12.15 -3.82
C ILE A 254 26.13 -11.09 -3.89
N LEU A 255 25.75 -9.83 -4.08
CA LEU A 255 26.70 -8.72 -4.15
C LEU A 255 27.44 -8.56 -2.81
N PHE A 256 26.73 -8.62 -1.68
CA PHE A 256 27.32 -8.55 -0.35
C PHE A 256 28.35 -9.65 -0.11
N TRP A 257 28.02 -10.89 -0.47
CA TRP A 257 28.94 -12.03 -0.31
C TRP A 257 30.20 -11.86 -1.17
N GLN A 258 30.06 -11.43 -2.43
CA GLN A 258 31.21 -11.19 -3.31
C GLN A 258 32.11 -10.06 -2.81
N ILE A 259 31.53 -8.96 -2.30
CA ILE A 259 32.32 -7.89 -1.69
C ILE A 259 33.04 -8.41 -0.43
N THR A 260 32.40 -9.30 0.32
CA THR A 260 32.98 -9.94 1.52
C THR A 260 34.25 -10.72 1.17
N VAL A 261 34.12 -11.66 0.24
CA VAL A 261 35.21 -12.51 -0.26
C VAL A 261 36.37 -11.67 -0.84
N ASP A 262 36.09 -10.62 -1.60
CA ASP A 262 37.14 -9.76 -2.20
C ASP A 262 38.03 -9.07 -1.13
N VAL A 263 37.44 -8.60 -0.03
CA VAL A 263 38.23 -7.97 1.04
C VAL A 263 39.00 -9.02 1.85
N ASP A 264 38.45 -10.21 2.04
CA ASP A 264 39.17 -11.28 2.75
C ASP A 264 40.40 -11.72 1.96
N HIS A 265 40.29 -11.86 0.63
CA HIS A 265 41.46 -12.09 -0.23
C HIS A 265 42.48 -10.94 -0.16
N LYS A 266 42.02 -9.68 -0.19
CA LYS A 266 42.92 -8.51 -0.05
C LYS A 266 43.60 -8.46 1.31
N ARG A 267 42.92 -8.85 2.38
CA ARG A 267 43.48 -8.96 3.73
C ARG A 267 44.52 -10.07 3.80
N ALA A 268 44.21 -11.26 3.30
CA ALA A 268 45.14 -12.39 3.24
C ALA A 268 46.42 -12.03 2.46
N GLY A 269 46.29 -11.39 1.29
CA GLY A 269 47.43 -10.95 0.49
C GLY A 269 48.33 -9.92 1.21
N ARG A 270 47.75 -8.95 1.94
CA ARG A 270 48.55 -8.00 2.75
C ARG A 270 49.27 -8.68 3.91
N THR A 271 48.65 -9.67 4.56
CA THR A 271 49.29 -10.42 5.63
C THR A 271 50.47 -11.22 5.10
N THR A 272 50.31 -11.90 3.97
CA THR A 272 51.40 -12.67 3.33
C THR A 272 52.53 -11.76 2.83
N GLY A 273 52.23 -10.63 2.19
CA GLY A 273 53.25 -9.66 1.76
C GLY A 273 54.05 -9.08 2.93
N ARG A 274 53.38 -8.72 4.03
CA ARG A 274 54.04 -8.22 5.25
C ARG A 274 54.96 -9.25 5.90
N VAL A 275 54.68 -10.56 5.76
CA VAL A 275 55.55 -11.64 6.25
C VAL A 275 56.80 -11.81 5.38
N ILE A 276 56.71 -11.55 4.08
CA ILE A 276 57.84 -11.66 3.13
C ILE A 276 58.77 -10.45 3.23
N ASP A 277 58.23 -9.27 3.55
CA ASP A 277 59.00 -8.01 3.70
C ASP A 277 59.67 -7.84 5.08
N LEU A 278 59.55 -8.82 5.98
CA LEU A 278 60.29 -8.81 7.24
C LEU A 278 61.79 -9.07 6.96
N PRO A 279 62.70 -8.15 7.33
CA PRO A 279 64.12 -8.33 7.10
C PRO A 279 64.60 -9.62 7.77
N ALA A 280 65.44 -10.37 7.05
CA ALA A 280 66.01 -11.66 7.48
C ALA A 280 66.87 -11.59 8.77
N SER A 281 66.90 -10.47 9.50
CA SER A 281 67.65 -10.32 10.74
C SER A 281 66.89 -10.76 12.01
N GLN A 282 65.59 -11.09 11.91
CA GLN A 282 64.80 -11.57 13.06
C GLN A 282 64.65 -13.10 13.12
N ARG A 283 65.21 -13.87 12.18
CA ARG A 283 65.13 -15.34 12.19
C ARG A 283 66.11 -16.02 13.18
N ASN A 284 67.08 -15.29 13.73
CA ASN A 284 68.16 -15.84 14.57
C ASN A 284 68.13 -15.35 16.04
N GLN A 285 66.96 -15.25 16.67
CA GLN A 285 66.86 -15.13 18.12
C GLN A 285 65.75 -16.05 18.67
N GLN A 286 65.98 -17.35 18.57
CA GLN A 286 65.45 -18.31 19.54
C GLN A 286 66.64 -18.99 20.21
N PRO A 287 66.86 -18.77 21.52
CA PRO A 287 67.85 -19.53 22.26
C PRO A 287 67.35 -20.97 22.38
N GLY A 288 68.17 -21.92 21.91
CA GLY A 288 67.90 -23.34 22.10
C GLY A 288 68.01 -23.74 23.57
N VAL A 289 67.06 -24.55 24.04
CA VAL A 289 67.25 -25.46 25.17
C VAL A 289 66.51 -26.77 24.90
N GLN A 290 67.34 -27.78 24.63
CA GLN A 290 67.28 -29.21 24.95
C GLN A 290 66.23 -30.16 24.34
N SER A 291 66.82 -31.08 23.57
CA SER A 291 66.45 -32.48 23.34
C SER A 291 66.07 -33.22 24.64
N GLY A 292 65.02 -34.03 24.57
CA GLY A 292 64.64 -35.00 25.58
C GLY A 292 63.67 -36.02 24.99
N ALA A 293 64.21 -37.10 24.42
CA ALA A 293 63.43 -38.26 24.03
C ALA A 293 62.93 -39.01 25.27
N THR A 294 61.62 -39.29 25.37
CA THR A 294 61.15 -40.52 26.02
C THR A 294 59.78 -40.95 25.48
N THR A 295 59.73 -42.22 25.16
CA THR A 295 58.59 -43.07 24.81
C THR A 295 57.57 -43.21 25.96
N SER A 296 56.33 -43.56 25.59
CA SER A 296 55.45 -44.55 26.24
C SER A 296 54.12 -44.08 26.87
N THR A 297 53.07 -44.79 26.43
CA THR A 297 51.86 -45.27 27.16
C THR A 297 50.77 -44.32 27.66
N ALA A 298 49.60 -44.42 27.02
CA ALA A 298 48.26 -44.81 27.50
C ALA A 298 47.81 -44.58 28.97
N VAL A 299 46.47 -44.52 29.12
CA VAL A 299 45.60 -44.61 30.34
C VAL A 299 45.23 -43.22 30.90
N VAL A 300 43.98 -42.78 31.11
CA VAL A 300 42.59 -43.33 31.14
C VAL A 300 41.68 -42.45 30.27
#